data_AF-A0A932RTS7-F1
#
_entry.id   AF-A0A932RTS7-F1
#
_cell.length_a   1.000
_cell.length_b   1.000
_cell.length_c   1.000
_cell.angle_alpha   90.00
_cell.angle_beta   90.00
_cell.angle_gamma   90.00
#
_symmetry.space_group_name_H-M   'P 1'
#
loop_
_entity.id
_entity.type
_entity.pdbx_description
1 polymer ?
#
loop_
_entity_poly.entity_id
_entity_poly.type
_entity_poly.pdbx_seq_one_letter_code
_entity_poly.pdbx_strand_id
1 'polypeptide(L)'
;MDTSNTDGANTGGANTGRALTGARAALELADRARDAVAALAGRGRSPDGAVRARVGGDGLLEAVRFGPDALRQDPETLAAQVCAAVRAAQQSLTRQAGDAHATLLAGPAGLVIDPARLAGQVATVQAELVARMAEIDRCLADARRRCGG
;
A
#
# COMPACT_ATOMS: atom_id res chain seq x y z
N MET A 1 -53.72 2.92 27.99
CA MET A 1 -52.49 2.47 28.67
C MET A 1 -51.44 2.39 27.58
N ASP A 2 -50.72 3.50 27.41
CA ASP A 2 -49.60 3.64 26.47
C ASP A 2 -48.30 3.37 27.22
N THR A 3 -47.48 2.45 26.71
CA THR A 3 -46.05 2.40 27.03
C THR A 3 -45.27 2.25 25.74
N SER A 4 -44.89 3.42 25.25
CA SER A 4 -43.70 3.79 24.48
C SER A 4 -42.74 2.66 24.07
N ASN A 5 -42.78 2.42 22.77
CA ASN A 5 -41.67 2.05 21.90
C ASN A 5 -40.62 3.19 21.85
N THR A 6 -39.34 2.90 22.10
CA THR A 6 -38.15 3.53 21.47
C THR A 6 -36.86 2.98 22.11
N ASP A 7 -36.23 1.96 21.51
CA ASP A 7 -34.83 1.61 21.85
C ASP A 7 -34.01 1.00 20.67
N GLY A 8 -34.44 1.23 19.42
CA GLY A 8 -33.83 0.58 18.24
C GLY A 8 -32.85 1.42 17.41
N ALA A 9 -32.74 2.74 17.64
CA ALA A 9 -32.18 3.65 16.63
C ALA A 9 -30.72 4.12 16.86
N ASN A 10 -30.10 3.84 18.02
CA ASN A 10 -28.82 4.47 18.36
C ASN A 10 -27.55 3.66 17.95
N THR A 11 -27.69 2.38 17.60
CA THR A 11 -26.53 1.49 17.35
C THR A 11 -25.94 1.64 15.93
N GLY A 12 -26.74 2.12 14.97
CA GLY A 12 -26.31 2.23 13.56
C GLY A 12 -25.28 3.33 13.31
N GLY A 13 -25.48 4.53 13.86
CA GLY A 13 -24.60 5.68 13.61
C GLY A 13 -23.20 5.55 14.21
N ALA A 14 -23.10 4.95 15.40
CA ALA A 14 -21.83 4.71 16.07
C ALA A 14 -20.93 3.71 15.31
N ASN A 15 -21.53 2.71 14.67
CA ASN A 15 -20.79 1.71 13.89
C ASN A 15 -20.31 2.27 12.55
N THR A 16 -21.14 3.07 11.86
CA THR A 16 -20.76 3.72 10.60
C THR A 16 -19.66 4.76 10.79
N GLY A 17 -19.73 5.58 11.85
CA GLY A 17 -18.69 6.56 12.16
C GLY A 17 -17.33 5.90 12.47
N ARG A 18 -17.34 4.76 13.16
CA ARG A 18 -16.13 3.98 13.46
C ARG A 18 -15.55 3.32 12.21
N ALA A 19 -16.40 2.79 11.33
CA ALA A 19 -15.99 2.21 10.05
C ALA A 19 -15.34 3.25 9.12
N LEU A 20 -15.93 4.44 8.99
CA LEU A 20 -15.36 5.55 8.19
C LEU A 20 -14.03 6.04 8.75
N THR A 21 -13.92 6.14 10.08
CA THR A 21 -12.66 6.54 10.75
C THR A 21 -11.57 5.50 10.52
N GLY A 22 -11.89 4.21 10.59
CA GLY A 22 -10.96 3.13 10.28
C GLY A 22 -10.52 3.13 8.82
N ALA A 23 -11.46 3.32 7.88
CA ALA A 23 -11.17 3.39 6.45
C ALA A 23 -10.23 4.56 6.12
N ARG A 24 -10.46 5.74 6.72
CA ARG A 24 -9.58 6.91 6.54
C ARG A 24 -8.17 6.65 7.08
N ALA A 25 -8.06 6.09 8.28
CA ALA A 25 -6.76 5.77 8.87
C ALA A 25 -5.98 4.76 8.01
N ALA A 26 -6.67 3.78 7.42
CA ALA A 26 -6.05 2.82 6.49
C ALA A 26 -5.54 3.48 5.21
N LEU A 27 -6.30 4.40 4.62
CA LEU A 27 -5.88 5.17 3.44
C LEU A 27 -4.66 6.05 3.74
N GLU A 28 -4.66 6.78 4.87
CA GLU A 28 -3.54 7.61 5.29
C GLU A 28 -2.27 6.80 5.59
N LEU A 29 -2.41 5.54 6.04
CA LEU A 29 -1.29 4.62 6.20
C LEU A 29 -0.76 4.14 4.84
N ALA A 30 -1.66 3.80 3.92
CA ALA A 30 -1.31 3.34 2.58
C ALA A 30 -0.60 4.43 1.76
N ASP A 31 -1.04 5.69 1.86
CA ASP A 31 -0.39 6.82 1.19
C ASP A 31 1.02 7.07 1.76
N ARG A 32 1.17 7.05 3.09
CA ARG A 32 2.50 7.16 3.72
C ARG A 32 3.43 6.02 3.33
N ALA A 33 2.92 4.79 3.22
CA ALA A 33 3.69 3.66 2.75
C ALA A 33 4.11 3.83 1.27
N ARG A 34 3.20 4.33 0.42
CA ARG A 34 3.51 4.62 -0.98
C ARG A 34 4.59 5.70 -1.11
N ASP A 35 4.48 6.80 -0.36
CA ASP A 35 5.47 7.88 -0.37
C ASP A 35 6.84 7.40 0.14
N ALA A 36 6.85 6.57 1.19
CA ALA A 36 8.07 5.98 1.71
C ALA A 36 8.77 5.08 0.68
N VAL A 37 8.00 4.28 -0.07
CA VAL A 37 8.53 3.44 -1.16
C VAL A 37 9.01 4.30 -2.33
N ALA A 38 8.26 5.34 -2.72
CA ALA A 38 8.65 6.25 -3.80
C ALA A 38 9.94 7.03 -3.48
N ALA A 39 10.21 7.29 -2.19
CA ALA A 39 11.43 7.93 -1.73
C ALA A 39 12.66 6.99 -1.72
N LEU A 40 12.47 5.67 -1.88
CA LEU A 40 13.58 4.73 -1.93
C LEU A 40 14.44 4.98 -3.17
N ALA A 41 15.75 4.83 -3.02
CA ALA A 41 16.67 4.92 -4.13
C ALA A 41 17.86 3.99 -3.92
N GLY A 42 18.06 3.09 -4.86
CA GLY A 42 19.23 2.23 -4.94
C GLY A 42 20.46 3.01 -5.37
N ARG A 43 21.58 2.84 -4.67
CA ARG A 43 22.87 3.42 -5.06
C ARG A 43 23.90 2.33 -5.21
N GLY A 44 24.67 2.40 -6.30
CA GLY A 44 25.66 1.40 -6.65
C GLY A 44 26.93 2.04 -7.17
N ARG A 45 28.03 1.32 -7.00
CA ARG A 45 29.35 1.73 -7.43
C ARG A 45 30.06 0.52 -8.02
N SER A 46 30.83 0.74 -9.08
CA SER A 46 31.67 -0.27 -9.70
C SER A 46 32.84 -0.67 -8.77
N PRO A 47 33.46 -1.85 -8.94
CA PRO A 47 34.53 -2.32 -8.05
C PRO A 47 35.69 -1.34 -7.86
N ASP A 48 36.09 -0.64 -8.92
CA ASP A 48 37.16 0.37 -8.91
C ASP A 48 36.69 1.77 -8.44
N GLY A 49 35.39 1.94 -8.25
CA GLY A 49 34.78 3.20 -7.87
C GLY A 49 34.66 4.25 -8.98
N ALA A 50 35.06 3.90 -10.20
CA ALA A 50 35.10 4.81 -11.34
C ALA A 50 33.68 5.09 -11.89
N VAL A 51 32.73 4.15 -11.73
CA VAL A 51 31.33 4.33 -12.16
C VAL A 51 30.39 4.28 -10.96
N ARG A 52 29.41 5.17 -10.93
CA ARG A 52 28.32 5.20 -9.94
C ARG A 52 26.97 5.18 -10.64
N ALA A 53 26.03 4.41 -10.12
CA ALA A 53 24.67 4.34 -10.63
C ALA A 53 23.65 4.63 -9.51
N ARG A 54 22.52 5.21 -9.90
CA ARG A 54 21.36 5.44 -9.05
C ARG A 54 20.10 4.92 -9.73
N VAL A 55 19.32 4.15 -8.99
CA VAL A 55 18.05 3.56 -9.42
C VAL A 55 16.95 4.10 -8.51
N GLY A 56 15.83 4.52 -9.10
CA GLY A 56 14.66 5.04 -8.38
C GLY A 56 13.87 3.96 -7.66
N GLY A 57 12.88 4.36 -6.86
CA GLY A 57 11.99 3.45 -6.14
C GLY A 57 11.13 2.56 -7.05
N ASP A 58 11.00 2.94 -8.32
CA ASP A 58 10.35 2.19 -9.40
C ASP A 58 11.26 1.13 -10.05
N GLY A 59 12.54 1.05 -9.65
CA GLY A 59 13.53 0.15 -10.23
C GLY A 59 14.13 0.64 -11.55
N LEU A 60 13.78 1.84 -12.01
CA LEU A 60 14.33 2.43 -13.23
C LEU A 60 15.65 3.15 -12.95
N LEU A 61 16.56 3.11 -13.94
CA LEU A 61 17.84 3.79 -13.86
C LEU A 61 17.65 5.30 -14.02
N GLU A 62 17.95 6.06 -12.97
CA GLU A 62 17.81 7.52 -12.98
C GLU A 62 19.10 8.23 -13.41
N ALA A 63 20.26 7.70 -13.01
CA ALA A 63 21.54 8.34 -13.27
C ALA A 63 22.70 7.36 -13.29
N VAL A 64 23.65 7.63 -14.20
CA VAL A 64 25.00 7.06 -14.20
C VAL A 64 26.00 8.21 -14.18
N ARG A 65 27.03 8.09 -13.34
CA ARG A 65 28.11 9.07 -13.21
C ARG A 65 29.45 8.36 -13.44
N PHE A 66 30.23 8.93 -14.34
CA PHE A 66 31.57 8.46 -14.68
C PHE A 66 32.61 9.34 -13.98
N GLY A 67 33.59 8.71 -13.35
CA GLY A 67 34.79 9.35 -12.88
C GLY A 67 35.76 9.65 -14.03
N PRO A 68 36.76 10.50 -13.80
CA PRO A 68 37.71 10.92 -14.84
C PRO A 68 38.47 9.74 -15.47
N ASP A 69 38.75 8.70 -14.70
CA ASP A 69 39.48 7.53 -15.20
C ASP A 69 38.59 6.49 -15.88
N ALA A 70 37.28 6.52 -15.67
CA ALA A 70 36.34 5.59 -16.31
C ALA A 70 36.33 5.75 -17.83
N LEU A 71 36.42 6.99 -18.31
CA LEU A 71 36.41 7.30 -19.75
C LEU A 71 37.75 7.00 -20.45
N ARG A 72 38.80 6.68 -19.68
CA ARG A 72 40.12 6.31 -20.20
C ARG A 72 40.28 4.80 -20.36
N GLN A 73 39.34 4.02 -19.81
CA GLN A 73 39.33 2.57 -19.95
C GLN A 73 38.89 2.15 -21.35
N ASP A 74 39.22 0.92 -21.72
CA ASP A 74 38.68 0.31 -22.93
C ASP A 74 37.15 0.14 -22.83
N PRO A 75 36.44 0.14 -23.98
CA PRO A 75 34.99 0.05 -24.01
C PRO A 75 34.41 -1.18 -23.31
N GLU A 76 35.05 -2.34 -23.44
CA GLU A 76 34.61 -3.58 -22.78
C GLU A 76 34.67 -3.46 -21.25
N THR A 77 35.79 -2.94 -20.72
CA THR A 77 35.97 -2.70 -19.29
C THR A 77 34.95 -1.68 -18.79
N LEU A 78 34.77 -0.56 -19.49
CA LEU A 78 33.79 0.45 -19.09
C LEU A 78 32.36 -0.11 -19.04
N ALA A 79 31.97 -0.91 -20.04
CA ALA A 79 30.66 -1.58 -20.05
C ALA A 79 30.49 -2.52 -18.84
N ALA A 80 31.54 -3.29 -18.51
CA ALA A 80 31.53 -4.15 -17.32
C ALA A 80 31.38 -3.33 -16.02
N GLN A 81 32.09 -2.21 -15.88
CA GLN A 81 31.99 -1.32 -14.72
C GLN A 81 30.57 -0.72 -14.58
N VAL A 82 29.96 -0.30 -15.69
CA VAL A 82 28.57 0.20 -15.70
C VAL A 82 27.60 -0.88 -15.23
N CYS A 83 27.68 -2.07 -15.82
CA CYS A 83 26.85 -3.21 -15.43
C CYS A 83 27.00 -3.55 -13.94
N ALA A 84 28.23 -3.53 -13.43
CA ALA A 84 28.51 -3.77 -12.01
C ALA A 84 27.88 -2.68 -11.11
N ALA A 85 28.03 -1.41 -11.46
CA ALA A 85 27.45 -0.30 -10.71
C ALA A 85 25.92 -0.35 -10.69
N VAL A 86 25.28 -0.63 -11.83
CA VAL A 86 23.82 -0.74 -11.94
C VAL A 86 23.30 -1.92 -11.11
N ARG A 87 23.94 -3.09 -11.22
CA ARG A 87 23.59 -4.26 -10.41
C ARG A 87 23.70 -3.98 -8.92
N ALA A 88 24.76 -3.31 -8.50
CA ALA A 88 24.94 -2.90 -7.10
C ALA A 88 23.84 -1.92 -6.65
N ALA A 89 23.40 -1.01 -7.52
CA ALA A 89 22.31 -0.08 -7.24
C ALA A 89 20.97 -0.81 -7.07
N GLN A 90 20.65 -1.75 -7.96
CA GLN A 90 19.45 -2.59 -7.85
C GLN A 90 19.46 -3.43 -6.58
N GLN A 91 20.59 -4.06 -6.24
CA GLN A 91 20.73 -4.80 -4.98
C GLN A 91 20.57 -3.90 -3.76
N SER A 92 21.08 -2.66 -3.82
CA SER A 92 20.87 -1.68 -2.75
C SER A 92 19.39 -1.32 -2.61
N LEU A 93 18.66 -1.13 -3.72
CA LEU A 93 17.23 -0.88 -3.68
C LEU A 93 16.47 -2.05 -3.09
N THR A 94 16.75 -3.29 -3.51
CA THR A 94 16.10 -4.49 -2.97
C THR A 94 16.31 -4.63 -1.46
N ARG A 95 17.52 -4.35 -0.96
CA ARG A 95 17.78 -4.33 0.49
C ARG A 95 16.96 -3.27 1.21
N GLN A 96 17.00 -2.02 0.71
CA GLN A 96 16.24 -0.93 1.31
C GLN A 96 14.71 -1.20 1.28
N ALA A 97 14.20 -1.78 0.20
CA ALA A 97 12.80 -2.19 0.10
C ALA A 97 12.45 -3.28 1.11
N GLY A 98 13.34 -4.27 1.30
CA GLY A 98 13.21 -5.28 2.34
C GLY A 98 13.16 -4.69 3.76
N ASP A 99 14.07 -3.76 4.05
CA ASP A 99 14.15 -3.09 5.36
C ASP A 99 12.94 -2.19 5.63
N ALA A 100 12.48 -1.45 4.60
CA ALA A 100 11.29 -0.63 4.67
C ALA A 100 10.03 -1.48 4.89
N HIS A 101 9.92 -2.61 4.18
CA HIS A 101 8.83 -3.56 4.35
C HIS A 101 8.84 -4.19 5.75
N ALA A 102 10.01 -4.59 6.25
CA ALA A 102 10.16 -5.09 7.62
C ALA A 102 9.75 -4.03 8.66
N THR A 103 10.12 -2.77 8.45
CA THR A 103 9.77 -1.66 9.36
C THR A 103 8.27 -1.36 9.33
N LEU A 104 7.64 -1.40 8.15
CA LEU A 104 6.19 -1.23 8.01
C LEU A 104 5.41 -2.37 8.71
N LEU A 105 5.88 -3.61 8.56
CA LEU A 105 5.32 -4.77 9.27
C LEU A 105 5.57 -4.72 10.78
N ALA A 106 6.66 -4.09 11.21
CA ALA A 106 7.08 -3.98 12.61
C ALA A 106 6.62 -2.68 13.31
N GLY A 107 5.69 -1.91 12.71
CA GLY A 107 5.35 -0.54 13.15
C GLY A 107 4.99 -0.37 14.65
N PRO A 108 4.93 0.89 15.15
CA PRO A 108 4.83 1.22 16.58
C PRO A 108 3.52 0.80 17.30
N ALA A 109 2.68 0.01 16.64
CA ALA A 109 1.45 -0.54 17.19
C ALA A 109 1.16 -1.97 16.71
N GLY A 110 2.17 -2.75 16.30
CA GLY A 110 2.02 -4.19 16.04
C GLY A 110 0.92 -4.54 15.03
N LEU A 111 0.55 -3.60 14.16
CA LEU A 111 -0.43 -3.84 13.10
C LEU A 111 0.32 -4.52 11.95
N VAL A 112 0.66 -5.79 12.15
CA VAL A 112 1.03 -6.69 11.06
C VAL A 112 -0.14 -6.62 10.08
N ILE A 113 0.07 -5.98 8.93
CA ILE A 113 -0.88 -6.08 7.82
C ILE A 113 -0.72 -7.49 7.27
N ASP A 114 -1.49 -8.40 7.87
CA ASP A 114 -1.64 -9.75 7.37
C ASP A 114 -2.58 -9.70 6.16
N PRO A 115 -2.09 -9.99 4.94
CA PRO A 115 -2.91 -9.96 3.74
C PRO A 115 -4.11 -10.93 3.82
N ALA A 116 -3.99 -12.03 4.57
CA ALA A 116 -5.09 -12.95 4.81
C ALA A 116 -6.17 -12.33 5.72
N ARG A 117 -5.77 -11.55 6.73
CA ARG A 117 -6.72 -10.76 7.54
C ARG A 117 -7.40 -9.67 6.75
N LEU A 118 -6.67 -8.96 5.91
CA LEU A 118 -7.24 -7.90 5.07
C LEU A 118 -8.27 -8.50 4.09
N ALA A 119 -7.93 -9.62 3.44
CA ALA A 119 -8.86 -10.35 2.59
C ALA A 119 -10.13 -10.80 3.34
N GLY A 120 -9.97 -11.30 4.58
CA GLY A 120 -11.09 -11.65 5.45
C GLY A 120 -11.98 -10.45 5.80
N GLN A 121 -11.38 -9.30 6.14
CA GLN A 121 -12.12 -8.07 6.43
C GLN A 121 -12.90 -7.55 5.21
N VAL A 122 -12.30 -7.59 4.02
CA VAL A 122 -12.99 -7.22 2.77
C VAL A 122 -14.17 -8.15 2.51
N ALA A 123 -14.00 -9.46 2.70
CA ALA A 123 -15.08 -10.42 2.53
C ALA A 123 -16.25 -10.19 3.51
N THR A 124 -15.95 -9.82 4.77
CA THR A 124 -16.98 -9.45 5.76
C THR A 124 -17.75 -8.21 5.34
N VAL A 125 -17.05 -7.15 4.91
CA VAL A 125 -17.70 -5.90 4.45
C VAL A 125 -18.56 -6.15 3.21
N GLN A 126 -18.09 -6.97 2.27
CA GLN A 126 -18.86 -7.37 1.09
C GLN A 126 -20.11 -8.17 1.46
N ALA A 127 -20.00 -9.12 2.40
CA ALA A 127 -21.15 -9.89 2.88
C ALA A 127 -22.19 -9.00 3.56
N GLU A 128 -21.75 -8.02 4.36
CA GLU A 128 -22.65 -7.07 5.02
C GLU A 128 -23.37 -6.17 4.01
N LEU A 129 -22.67 -5.69 2.97
CA LEU A 129 -23.26 -4.94 1.87
C LEU A 129 -24.34 -5.75 1.13
N VAL A 130 -24.05 -7.00 0.80
CA VAL A 130 -25.01 -7.90 0.14
C VAL A 130 -26.24 -8.13 1.01
N ALA A 131 -26.04 -8.39 2.31
CA ALA A 131 -27.15 -8.57 3.24
C ALA A 131 -28.04 -7.33 3.33
N ARG A 132 -27.44 -6.13 3.35
CA ARG A 132 -28.15 -4.86 3.45
C ARG A 132 -28.93 -4.52 2.18
N MET A 133 -28.38 -4.84 1.00
CA MET A 133 -29.11 -4.73 -0.27
C MET A 133 -30.34 -5.65 -0.30
N ALA A 134 -30.20 -6.90 0.15
CA ALA A 134 -31.33 -7.83 0.22
C ALA A 134 -32.42 -7.42 1.21
N GLU A 135 -32.07 -6.63 2.23
CA GLU A 135 -33.03 -6.03 3.17
C GLU A 135 -33.79 -4.86 2.53
N ILE A 136 -33.09 -3.99 1.80
CA ILE A 136 -33.68 -2.87 1.06
C ILE A 136 -34.69 -3.38 0.02
N ASP A 137 -34.34 -4.40 -0.74
CA ASP A 137 -35.23 -5.01 -1.75
C ASP A 137 -36.51 -5.55 -1.10
N ARG A 138 -36.39 -6.13 0.09
CA ARG A 138 -37.53 -6.66 0.86
C ARG A 138 -38.45 -5.53 1.32
N CYS A 139 -37.89 -4.47 1.90
CA CYS A 139 -38.64 -3.28 2.30
C CYS A 139 -39.36 -2.61 1.12
N LEU A 140 -38.69 -2.50 -0.04
CA LEU A 140 -39.29 -1.94 -1.25
C LEU A 140 -40.45 -2.81 -1.77
N ALA A 141 -40.31 -4.13 -1.75
CA ALA A 141 -41.38 -5.05 -2.15
C ALA A 141 -42.59 -4.94 -1.21
N ASP A 142 -42.37 -4.79 0.09
CA ASP A 142 -43.46 -4.60 1.07
C ASP A 142 -44.16 -3.26 0.92
N ALA A 143 -43.42 -2.17 0.71
CA ALA A 143 -43.99 -0.85 0.46
C ALA A 143 -44.86 -0.86 -0.82
N ARG A 144 -44.39 -1.51 -1.89
CA ARG A 144 -45.14 -1.65 -3.14
C ARG A 144 -46.44 -2.44 -2.96
N ARG A 145 -46.42 -3.50 -2.14
CA ARG A 145 -47.64 -4.27 -1.81
C ARG A 145 -48.66 -3.44 -1.03
N ARG A 146 -48.21 -2.57 -0.13
CA ARG A 146 -49.09 -1.73 0.71
C ARG A 146 -49.74 -0.57 -0.05
N CYS A 147 -49.09 -0.05 -1.09
CA CYS A 147 -49.60 1.08 -1.88
C CYS A 147 -50.36 0.68 -3.16
N GLY A 148 -50.34 -0.62 -3.52
CA GLY A 148 -50.98 -1.14 -4.74
C GLY A 148 -52.31 -1.88 -4.50
N GLY A 149 -52.90 -1.73 -3.31
CA GLY A 149 -54.21 -2.27 -2.92
C GLY A 149 -55.19 -1.17 -2.60
#